data_AF-A0A8T5FAR3-F1
#
_entry.id   AF-A0A8T5FAR3-F1
#
_cell.length_a   1.000
_cell.length_b   1.000
_cell.length_c   1.000
_cell.angle_alpha   90.00
_cell.angle_beta   90.00
_cell.angle_gamma   90.00
#
_symmetry.space_group_name_H-M   'P 1'
#
loop_
_entity.id
_entity.type
_entity.pdbx_description
1 polymer ?
#
loop_
_entity_poly.entity_id
_entity_poly.type
_entity_poly.pdbx_seq_one_letter_code
_entity_poly.pdbx_strand_id
1 'polypeptide(L)'
;IKQDIASQIWKNKNADERYIHGIIDGISIPFSGVPNFCLTKSPDEIITVQDIFNNLIAMYELIKTHGNITSAFLAQNYRSHKHKQEGNRRHLAVWIKWKIINKKLGCEYVFDNPLNMESGKVFDNLSECLLELGFDLSGEFNIDSIKHILDESIRVYSQ
;
A
#
# COMPACT_ATOMS: atom_id res chain seq x y z
N ILE A 1 -11.06 -13.71 3.57
CA ILE A 1 -10.43 -12.74 4.51
C ILE A 1 -11.29 -11.48 4.48
N LYS A 2 -11.89 -11.06 5.60
CA LYS A 2 -12.61 -9.79 5.65
C LYS A 2 -11.57 -8.67 5.60
N GLN A 3 -11.60 -7.84 4.56
CA GLN A 3 -10.61 -6.81 4.30
C GLN A 3 -11.26 -5.44 4.47
N ASP A 4 -11.14 -4.85 5.66
CA ASP A 4 -11.59 -3.47 5.92
C ASP A 4 -10.50 -2.45 5.58
N ILE A 5 -9.76 -2.68 4.50
CA ILE A 5 -8.57 -1.88 4.15
C ILE A 5 -9.00 -0.52 3.62
N ALA A 6 -10.00 -0.49 2.73
CA ALA A 6 -10.46 0.73 2.08
C ALA A 6 -10.90 1.78 3.10
N SER A 7 -11.78 1.44 4.04
CA SER A 7 -12.24 2.42 5.04
C SER A 7 -11.09 3.00 5.87
N GLN A 8 -10.04 2.21 6.14
CA GLN A 8 -8.87 2.62 6.89
C GLN A 8 -7.95 3.53 6.06
N ILE A 9 -7.71 3.20 4.79
CA ILE A 9 -6.90 4.02 3.87
C ILE A 9 -7.55 5.38 3.65
N TRP A 10 -8.86 5.42 3.41
CA TRP A 10 -9.57 6.68 3.14
C TRP A 10 -9.65 7.60 4.37
N LYS A 11 -9.46 7.04 5.58
CA LYS A 11 -9.27 7.81 6.83
C LYS A 11 -7.82 8.23 7.06
N ASN A 12 -6.89 7.93 6.14
CA ASN A 12 -5.45 8.05 6.34
C ASN A 12 -4.98 7.40 7.65
N LYS A 13 -5.57 6.25 8.02
CA LYS A 13 -5.24 5.55 9.27
C LYS A 13 -3.77 5.13 9.24
N ASN A 14 -3.03 5.50 10.28
CA ASN A 14 -1.58 5.30 10.46
C ASN A 14 -0.70 6.02 9.42
N ALA A 15 -1.22 6.97 8.64
CA ALA A 15 -0.38 7.76 7.77
C ALA A 15 0.63 8.58 8.59
N ASP A 16 1.86 8.71 8.07
CA ASP A 16 2.87 9.61 8.61
C ASP A 16 2.33 11.06 8.63
N GLU A 17 2.63 11.80 9.70
CA GLU A 17 2.18 13.18 9.90
C GLU A 17 2.48 14.09 8.71
N ARG A 18 3.59 13.83 8.00
CA ARG A 18 3.98 14.59 6.79
C ARG A 18 2.97 14.49 5.64
N TYR A 19 2.09 13.50 5.67
CA TYR A 19 1.00 13.33 4.70
C TYR A 19 -0.34 13.86 5.23
N ILE A 20 -0.48 13.97 6.55
CA ILE A 20 -1.72 14.42 7.20
C ILE A 20 -1.74 15.95 7.29
N HIS A 21 -0.58 16.58 7.46
CA HIS A 21 -0.44 18.01 7.66
C HIS A 21 0.22 18.65 6.44
N GLY A 22 -0.44 19.66 5.85
CA GLY A 22 0.15 20.46 4.80
C GLY A 22 1.08 21.52 5.38
N ILE A 23 2.11 21.90 4.64
CA ILE A 23 3.00 23.01 5.00
C ILE A 23 2.74 24.15 4.02
N ILE A 24 2.25 25.28 4.54
CA ILE A 24 2.05 26.52 3.77
C ILE A 24 2.91 27.59 4.40
N ASP A 25 3.84 28.16 3.64
CA ASP A 25 4.77 29.19 4.09
C ASP A 25 5.54 28.83 5.39
N GLY A 26 5.92 27.55 5.52
CA GLY A 26 6.62 27.03 6.70
C GLY A 26 5.72 26.75 7.91
N ILE A 27 4.42 27.05 7.82
CA ILE A 27 3.43 26.79 8.86
C ILE A 27 2.74 25.44 8.58
N SER A 28 2.72 24.57 9.58
CA SER A 28 1.97 23.33 9.52
C SER A 28 0.48 23.59 9.71
N ILE A 29 -0.33 23.21 8.72
CA ILE A 29 -1.79 23.25 8.81
C ILE A 29 -2.29 21.84 9.17
N PRO A 30 -2.86 21.66 10.37
CA PRO A 30 -3.27 20.34 10.83
C PRO A 30 -4.39 19.77 9.96
N PHE A 31 -4.30 18.46 9.72
CA PHE A 31 -5.25 17.64 8.93
C PHE A 31 -5.56 18.12 7.50
N SER A 32 -4.84 19.10 6.95
CA SER A 32 -5.14 19.64 5.62
C SER A 32 -4.83 18.67 4.47
N GLY A 33 -4.08 17.59 4.72
CA GLY A 33 -3.86 16.50 3.76
C GLY A 33 -4.95 15.43 3.78
N VAL A 34 -5.94 15.54 4.67
CA VAL A 34 -7.06 14.60 4.78
C VAL A 34 -8.29 15.20 4.07
N PRO A 35 -8.89 14.50 3.09
CA PRO A 35 -10.06 15.01 2.39
C PRO A 35 -11.27 15.08 3.34
N ASN A 36 -11.98 16.21 3.33
CA ASN A 36 -13.20 16.40 4.11
C ASN A 36 -14.47 15.98 3.33
N PHE A 37 -14.45 16.17 2.01
CA PHE A 37 -15.56 15.92 1.11
C PHE A 37 -15.10 15.22 -0.18
N CYS A 38 -16.03 14.54 -0.84
CA CYS A 38 -15.87 13.96 -2.16
C CYS A 38 -16.98 14.48 -3.08
N LEU A 39 -16.66 14.70 -4.35
CA LEU A 39 -17.64 15.01 -5.40
C LEU A 39 -17.85 13.76 -6.25
N THR A 40 -19.08 13.25 -6.31
CA THR A 40 -19.42 12.01 -7.04
C THR A 40 -20.31 12.30 -8.25
N LYS A 41 -19.90 13.24 -9.10
CA LYS A 41 -20.60 13.65 -10.33
C LYS A 41 -19.65 13.67 -11.51
N SER A 42 -20.17 13.36 -12.70
CA SER A 42 -19.40 13.47 -13.93
C SER A 42 -19.17 14.95 -14.25
N PRO A 43 -18.01 15.33 -14.84
CA PRO A 43 -17.74 16.73 -15.18
C PRO A 43 -18.85 17.37 -16.04
N ASP A 44 -19.44 16.62 -16.97
CA ASP A 44 -20.51 17.09 -17.87
C ASP A 44 -21.84 17.38 -17.15
N GLU A 45 -22.01 16.87 -15.92
CA GLU A 45 -23.21 17.12 -15.09
C GLU A 45 -23.07 18.39 -14.23
N ILE A 46 -21.87 19.00 -14.19
CA ILE A 46 -21.58 20.19 -13.40
C ILE A 46 -21.64 21.43 -14.31
N ILE A 47 -22.73 22.20 -14.20
CA ILE A 47 -22.97 23.39 -15.03
C ILE A 47 -22.56 24.66 -14.28
N THR A 48 -22.76 24.67 -12.96
CA THR A 48 -22.55 25.81 -12.09
C THR A 48 -21.73 25.44 -10.86
N VAL A 49 -21.18 26.47 -10.20
CA VAL A 49 -20.52 26.32 -8.90
C VAL A 49 -21.49 25.77 -7.85
N GLN A 50 -22.79 26.11 -7.93
CA GLN A 50 -23.80 25.61 -7.01
C GLN A 50 -23.99 24.10 -7.13
N ASP A 51 -23.84 23.54 -8.34
CA ASP A 51 -23.92 22.10 -8.56
C ASP A 51 -22.80 21.36 -7.82
N ILE A 52 -21.61 21.95 -7.71
CA ILE A 52 -20.51 21.38 -6.92
C ILE A 52 -20.94 21.29 -5.45
N PHE A 53 -21.31 22.42 -4.84
CA PHE A 53 -21.64 22.47 -3.42
C PHE A 53 -22.83 21.58 -3.05
N ASN A 54 -23.84 21.50 -3.91
CA ASN A 54 -25.00 20.64 -3.70
C ASN A 54 -24.68 19.14 -3.78
N ASN A 55 -23.58 18.77 -4.41
CA ASN A 55 -23.17 17.36 -4.62
C ASN A 55 -21.91 16.97 -3.85
N LEU A 56 -21.41 17.81 -2.94
CA LEU A 56 -20.35 17.43 -2.01
C LEU A 56 -20.90 16.44 -0.97
N ILE A 57 -20.28 15.28 -0.89
CA ILE A 57 -20.58 14.25 0.11
C ILE A 57 -19.46 14.27 1.15
N ALA A 58 -19.80 14.33 2.43
CA ALA A 58 -18.81 14.26 3.48
C ALA A 58 -18.11 12.90 3.48
N MET A 59 -16.77 12.90 3.61
CA MET A 59 -15.96 11.69 3.52
C MET A 59 -16.36 10.62 4.53
N TYR A 60 -16.76 11.00 5.74
CA TYR A 60 -17.18 10.06 6.77
C TYR A 60 -18.49 9.32 6.42
N GLU A 61 -19.41 9.97 5.73
CA GLU A 61 -20.66 9.35 5.25
C GLU A 61 -20.40 8.42 4.06
N LEU A 62 -19.51 8.82 3.15
CA LEU A 62 -19.08 7.99 2.03
C LEU A 62 -18.46 6.66 2.50
N ILE A 63 -17.64 6.71 3.56
CA ILE A 63 -16.99 5.52 4.11
C ILE A 63 -17.99 4.59 4.81
N LYS A 64 -19.01 5.15 5.50
CA LYS A 64 -20.05 4.36 6.18
C LYS A 64 -20.97 3.64 5.22
N THR A 65 -21.31 4.28 4.10
CA THR A 65 -22.21 3.68 3.11
C THR A 65 -21.55 2.58 2.29
N HIS A 66 -20.27 2.27 2.57
CA HIS A 66 -19.43 1.36 1.78
C HIS A 66 -19.60 1.66 0.29
N GLY A 67 -19.68 2.95 -0.08
CA GLY A 67 -19.90 3.37 -1.46
C GLY A 67 -19.04 2.50 -2.35
N ASN A 68 -19.58 2.00 -3.47
CA ASN A 68 -18.96 1.03 -4.39
C ASN A 68 -17.57 1.51 -4.87
N ILE A 69 -16.60 1.51 -3.96
CA ILE A 69 -15.33 2.20 -4.06
C ILE A 69 -14.33 1.07 -4.10
N THR A 70 -13.89 0.80 -5.32
CA THR A 70 -12.78 -0.10 -5.57
C THR A 70 -11.50 0.67 -5.28
N SER A 71 -10.76 0.26 -4.26
CA SER A 71 -9.39 0.74 -4.07
C SER A 71 -8.46 -0.10 -4.96
N ALA A 72 -7.86 0.54 -5.96
CA ALA A 72 -6.82 -0.07 -6.78
C ALA A 72 -5.44 0.35 -6.23
N PHE A 73 -4.57 -0.63 -6.04
CA PHE A 73 -3.20 -0.39 -5.58
C PHE A 73 -2.23 -0.89 -6.64
N LEU A 74 -1.19 -0.10 -6.91
CA LEU A 74 -0.06 -0.57 -7.70
C LEU A 74 0.87 -1.36 -6.79
N ALA A 75 1.23 -2.57 -7.22
CA ALA A 75 2.20 -3.39 -6.50
C ALA A 75 3.59 -2.74 -6.54
N GLN A 76 4.25 -2.70 -5.39
CA GLN A 76 5.64 -2.36 -5.29
C GLN A 76 6.48 -3.62 -5.53
N ASN A 77 7.16 -3.66 -6.68
CA ASN A 77 7.92 -4.83 -7.10
C ASN A 77 9.42 -4.58 -6.99
N TYR A 78 10.16 -5.56 -6.45
CA TYR A 78 11.61 -5.61 -6.59
C TYR A 78 11.98 -6.24 -7.93
N ARG A 79 12.77 -5.55 -8.72
CA ARG A 79 13.30 -6.06 -9.99
C ARG A 79 14.70 -6.62 -9.72
N SER A 80 14.79 -7.93 -9.54
CA SER A 80 16.05 -8.65 -9.30
C SER A 80 17.13 -8.32 -10.33
N HIS A 81 16.81 -8.39 -11.62
CA HIS A 81 17.73 -8.08 -12.72
C HIS A 81 18.28 -6.64 -12.74
N LYS A 82 17.70 -5.72 -11.96
CA LYS A 82 18.15 -4.33 -11.82
C LYS A 82 18.60 -3.98 -10.41
N HIS A 83 18.52 -4.93 -9.48
CA HIS A 83 18.71 -4.72 -8.05
C HIS A 83 17.99 -3.47 -7.52
N LYS A 84 16.74 -3.26 -7.97
CA LYS A 84 16.01 -2.01 -7.73
C LYS A 84 14.53 -2.22 -7.44
N GLN A 85 14.05 -1.55 -6.40
CA GLN A 85 12.64 -1.23 -6.18
C GLN A 85 12.40 0.28 -6.35
N GLU A 86 11.17 0.70 -6.67
CA GLU A 86 10.86 2.12 -6.87
C GLU A 86 10.38 2.79 -5.57
N GLY A 87 11.21 3.62 -4.94
CA GLY A 87 10.82 4.40 -3.75
C GLY A 87 10.82 3.58 -2.46
N ASN A 88 11.96 3.60 -1.75
CA ASN A 88 12.22 2.83 -0.53
C ASN A 88 11.39 3.26 0.70
N ARG A 89 10.90 4.50 0.70
CA ARG A 89 10.17 5.13 1.83
C ARG A 89 8.66 5.22 1.61
N ARG A 90 8.13 4.44 0.66
CA ARG A 90 6.69 4.42 0.36
C ARG A 90 5.98 3.59 1.41
N HIS A 91 5.01 4.20 2.08
CA HIS A 91 4.15 3.51 3.02
C HIS A 91 3.12 2.67 2.26
N LEU A 92 3.04 1.38 2.59
CA LEU A 92 2.23 0.41 1.86
C LEU A 92 0.85 0.25 2.48
N ALA A 93 -0.19 0.27 1.64
CA ALA A 93 -1.57 0.01 2.06
C ALA A 93 -1.79 -1.45 2.50
N VAL A 94 -1.11 -2.37 1.82
CA VAL A 94 -1.05 -3.80 2.11
C VAL A 94 0.39 -4.22 1.91
N TRP A 95 0.91 -5.04 2.80
CA TRP A 95 2.28 -5.50 2.73
C TRP A 95 2.40 -6.96 3.14
N ILE A 96 3.54 -7.54 2.80
CA ILE A 96 3.86 -8.93 3.08
C ILE A 96 4.91 -8.96 4.19
N LYS A 97 4.65 -9.74 5.24
CA LYS A 97 5.67 -10.17 6.18
C LYS A 97 6.25 -11.48 5.68
N TRP A 98 7.49 -11.45 5.22
CA TRP A 98 8.24 -12.64 4.83
C TRP A 98 8.73 -13.38 6.07
N LYS A 99 8.70 -14.70 6.00
CA LYS A 99 9.12 -15.59 7.09
C LYS A 99 9.65 -16.90 6.54
N ILE A 100 10.42 -17.61 7.36
CA ILE A 100 10.85 -18.97 7.04
C ILE A 100 9.89 -19.95 7.72
N ILE A 101 9.27 -20.84 6.93
CA ILE A 101 8.35 -21.87 7.39
C ILE A 101 8.93 -23.21 6.94
N ASN A 102 9.30 -24.08 7.87
CA ASN A 102 9.84 -25.41 7.55
C ASN A 102 10.99 -25.37 6.50
N LYS A 103 11.94 -24.44 6.67
CA LYS A 103 13.08 -24.19 5.74
C LYS A 103 12.67 -23.73 4.32
N LYS A 104 11.47 -23.19 4.16
CA LYS A 104 10.98 -22.58 2.93
C LYS A 104 10.69 -21.10 3.15
N LEU A 105 10.81 -20.30 2.11
CA LEU A 105 10.34 -18.92 2.11
C LEU A 105 8.82 -18.94 2.10
N GLY A 106 8.20 -18.37 3.13
CA GLY A 106 6.77 -18.20 3.26
C GLY A 106 6.39 -16.76 3.56
N CYS A 107 5.09 -16.51 3.64
CA CYS A 107 4.60 -15.16 3.81
C CYS A 107 3.32 -15.05 4.65
N GLU A 108 3.07 -13.83 5.12
CA GLU A 108 1.82 -13.44 5.77
C GLU A 108 1.37 -12.09 5.21
N TYR A 109 0.12 -12.02 4.76
CA TYR A 109 -0.48 -10.81 4.22
C TYR A 109 -1.00 -9.94 5.35
N VAL A 110 -0.53 -8.70 5.44
CA VAL A 110 -0.96 -7.75 6.46
C VAL A 110 -1.91 -6.73 5.87
N PHE A 111 -3.16 -6.78 6.32
CA PHE A 111 -4.29 -5.97 5.82
C PHE A 111 -4.82 -4.96 6.85
N ASP A 112 -4.51 -5.16 8.13
CA ASP A 112 -5.06 -4.40 9.27
C ASP A 112 -4.13 -3.27 9.75
N ASN A 113 -2.93 -3.18 9.18
CA ASN A 113 -1.93 -2.15 9.47
C ASN A 113 -1.53 -1.39 8.18
N PRO A 114 -2.49 -0.75 7.48
CA PRO A 114 -2.19 0.04 6.31
C PRO A 114 -1.30 1.23 6.67
N LEU A 115 -0.48 1.68 5.71
CA LEU A 115 0.34 2.89 5.74
C LEU A 115 1.36 2.99 6.89
N ASN A 116 1.53 1.93 7.69
CA ASN A 116 2.49 1.90 8.79
C ASN A 116 3.82 1.19 8.43
N MET A 117 3.91 0.63 7.23
CA MET A 117 5.09 -0.12 6.77
C MET A 117 5.68 0.50 5.52
N GLU A 118 6.95 0.89 5.59
CA GLU A 118 7.71 1.34 4.44
C GLU A 118 8.17 0.15 3.58
N SER A 119 8.14 0.31 2.26
CA SER A 119 8.54 -0.74 1.33
C SER A 119 9.99 -1.21 1.49
N GLY A 120 10.89 -0.34 1.95
CA GLY A 120 12.27 -0.69 2.27
C GLY A 120 12.36 -1.76 3.34
N LYS A 121 11.63 -1.58 4.45
CA LYS A 121 11.61 -2.56 5.54
C LYS A 121 11.06 -3.92 5.10
N VAL A 122 10.08 -3.93 4.19
CA VAL A 122 9.55 -5.18 3.59
C VAL A 122 10.60 -5.87 2.73
N PHE A 123 11.38 -5.09 1.96
CA PHE A 123 12.47 -5.61 1.16
C PHE A 123 13.64 -6.12 2.02
N ASP A 124 13.98 -5.42 3.10
CA ASP A 124 15.02 -5.85 4.04
C ASP A 124 14.62 -7.19 4.69
N ASN A 125 13.37 -7.30 5.16
CA ASN A 125 12.82 -8.56 5.69
C ASN A 125 12.84 -9.72 4.67
N LEU A 126 12.53 -9.46 3.39
CA LEU A 126 12.67 -10.46 2.33
C LEU A 126 14.13 -10.88 2.16
N SER A 127 15.04 -9.90 2.12
CA SER A 127 16.48 -10.12 1.91
C SER A 127 17.08 -10.95 3.03
N GLU A 128 16.72 -10.67 4.28
CA GLU A 128 17.14 -11.44 5.46
C GLU A 128 16.66 -12.90 5.38
N CYS A 129 15.38 -13.13 5.05
CA CYS A 129 14.85 -14.48 4.91
C CYS A 129 15.57 -15.27 3.80
N LEU A 130 15.82 -14.63 2.65
CA LEU A 130 16.53 -15.28 1.55
C LEU A 130 17.97 -15.58 1.90
N LEU A 131 18.67 -14.65 2.57
CA LEU A 131 20.05 -14.83 2.99
C LEU A 131 20.19 -16.02 3.97
N GLU A 132 19.28 -16.14 4.93
CA GLU A 132 19.24 -17.28 5.86
C GLU A 132 18.98 -18.63 5.15
N LEU A 133 18.21 -18.60 4.05
CA LEU A 133 17.99 -19.76 3.18
C LEU A 133 19.16 -20.02 2.20
N GLY A 134 20.22 -19.20 2.23
CA GLY A 134 21.41 -19.34 1.40
C GLY A 134 21.34 -18.61 0.04
N PHE A 135 20.42 -17.66 -0.12
CA PHE A 135 20.23 -16.88 -1.34
C PHE A 135 20.55 -15.40 -1.09
N ASP A 136 21.60 -14.89 -1.74
CA ASP A 136 21.99 -13.48 -1.64
C ASP A 136 21.39 -12.66 -2.81
N LEU A 137 20.59 -11.64 -2.46
CA LEU A 137 19.98 -10.73 -3.44
C LEU A 137 20.94 -9.65 -3.98
N SER A 138 22.11 -9.48 -3.36
CA SER A 138 23.10 -8.45 -3.73
C SER A 138 24.03 -8.85 -4.88
N GLY A 139 24.16 -10.15 -5.13
CA GLY A 139 24.92 -10.73 -6.26
C GLY A 139 24.05 -11.01 -7.49
N GLU A 140 24.53 -11.84 -8.41
CA GLU A 140 23.71 -12.33 -9.53
C GLU A 140 22.56 -13.20 -9.03
N PHE A 141 21.40 -12.59 -8.76
CA PHE A 141 20.22 -13.28 -8.27
C PHE A 141 19.25 -13.65 -9.40
N ASN A 142 19.04 -14.95 -9.57
CA ASN A 142 17.99 -15.48 -10.45
C ASN A 142 16.74 -15.82 -9.62
N ILE A 143 15.60 -15.20 -9.95
CA ILE A 143 14.32 -15.47 -9.27
C ILE A 143 13.86 -16.92 -9.43
N ASP A 144 14.25 -17.60 -10.50
CA ASP A 144 13.92 -19.02 -10.70
C ASP A 144 14.65 -19.93 -9.69
N SER A 145 15.80 -19.47 -9.16
CA SER A 145 16.57 -20.23 -8.18
C SER A 145 15.79 -20.47 -6.89
N ILE A 146 14.81 -19.63 -6.53
CA ILE A 146 14.06 -19.77 -5.29
C ILE A 146 12.73 -20.51 -5.45
N LYS A 147 12.31 -20.87 -6.68
CA LYS A 147 10.99 -21.49 -6.94
C LYS A 147 10.75 -22.77 -6.13
N HIS A 148 11.80 -23.56 -5.91
CA HIS A 148 11.73 -24.84 -5.21
C HIS A 148 11.66 -24.70 -3.67
N ILE A 149 11.97 -23.52 -3.13
CA ILE A 149 11.92 -23.23 -1.70
C ILE A 149 10.70 -22.38 -1.30
N LEU A 150 9.73 -22.18 -2.20
CA LEU A 150 8.51 -21.43 -1.87
C LEU A 150 7.56 -22.30 -1.04
N ASP A 151 7.06 -21.74 0.04
CA ASP A 151 5.98 -22.29 0.85
C ASP A 151 4.62 -22.03 0.18
N GLU A 152 3.61 -22.85 0.50
CA GLU A 152 2.26 -22.77 -0.06
C GLU A 152 1.52 -21.46 0.28
N SER A 153 1.97 -20.72 1.30
CA SER A 153 1.47 -19.38 1.61
C SER A 153 1.72 -18.36 0.49
N ILE A 154 2.73 -18.58 -0.35
CA ILE A 154 3.08 -17.69 -1.45
C ILE A 154 2.25 -18.02 -2.69
N ARG A 155 1.57 -17.01 -3.23
CA ARG A 155 0.88 -17.14 -4.51
C ARG A 155 1.85 -16.90 -5.66
N VAL A 156 2.01 -17.93 -6.49
CA VAL A 156 2.76 -17.85 -7.74
C VAL A 156 1.77 -17.80 -8.89
N TYR A 157 1.94 -16.83 -9.77
CA TYR A 157 1.15 -16.71 -10.99
C TYR A 157 2.03 -17.10 -12.17
N SER A 158 1.56 -17.99 -13.02
CA SER A 158 2.20 -18.27 -14.31
C SER A 158 2.14 -17.02 -15.16
N GLN A 159 3.29 -16.54 -15.62
CA GLN A 159 3.38 -15.53 -16.70
C GLN A 159 3.31 -16.22 -18.05
#